data_AF-A0A9E4X523-F1
#
_entry.id   AF-A0A9E4X523-F1
#
_cell.length_a   1.000
_cell.length_b   1.000
_cell.length_c   1.000
_cell.angle_alpha   90.00
_cell.angle_beta   90.00
_cell.angle_gamma   90.00
#
_symmetry.space_group_name_H-M   'P 1'
#
loop_
_entity.id
_entity.type
_entity.pdbx_description
1 polymer ?
#
loop_
_entity_poly.entity_id
_entity_poly.type
_entity_poly.pdbx_seq_one_letter_code
_entity_poly.pdbx_strand_id
1 'polypeptide(L)'
;MADGRTALVTGGAGFIGSHMVDRLLELEYKVVVMDDLSSGKIKNLNSGAVFHHTDISQPAMGEIIQREQPDLVFHMAAQTSVTQSTKDPIGDANANVLGTLRVLEASRRVGVEKIIYSCTGGALYGDPETIPC
;
A
#
# COMPACT_ATOMS: atom_id res chain seq x y z
N MET A 1 -15.39 -8.37 15.11
CA MET A 1 -14.82 -9.69 14.79
C MET A 1 -14.64 -9.74 13.29
N ALA A 2 -13.43 -9.96 12.79
CA ALA A 2 -13.16 -9.96 11.34
C ALA A 2 -13.65 -11.22 10.61
N ASP A 3 -14.27 -12.19 11.29
CA ASP A 3 -14.93 -13.38 10.70
C ASP A 3 -14.06 -14.11 9.64
N GLY A 4 -12.76 -14.25 9.92
CA GLY A 4 -11.82 -14.91 9.00
C GLY A 4 -11.42 -14.11 7.76
N ARG A 5 -11.80 -12.84 7.66
CA ARG A 5 -11.47 -11.96 6.53
C ARG A 5 -9.98 -11.68 6.44
N THR A 6 -9.51 -11.55 5.20
CA THR A 6 -8.13 -11.23 4.86
C THR A 6 -7.99 -9.77 4.43
N ALA A 7 -7.07 -9.05 5.06
CA ALA A 7 -6.71 -7.68 4.70
C ALA A 7 -5.29 -7.64 4.14
N LEU A 8 -5.13 -7.09 2.94
CA LEU A 8 -3.84 -6.82 2.34
C LEU A 8 -3.43 -5.37 2.60
N VAL A 9 -2.20 -5.16 3.08
CA VAL A 9 -1.60 -3.83 3.25
C VAL A 9 -0.37 -3.72 2.36
N THR A 10 -0.43 -2.89 1.31
CA THR A 10 0.79 -2.54 0.56
C THR A 10 1.52 -1.41 1.30
N GLY A 11 2.84 -1.44 1.41
CA GLY A 11 3.59 -0.44 2.17
C GLY A 11 3.52 -0.68 3.69
N GLY A 12 3.21 -1.91 4.10
CA GLY A 12 2.98 -2.28 5.50
C GLY A 12 4.23 -2.27 6.38
N ALA A 13 5.43 -2.17 5.82
CA ALA A 13 6.66 -1.94 6.59
C ALA A 13 6.97 -0.44 6.78
N GLY A 14 6.19 0.45 6.16
CA GLY A 14 6.28 1.91 6.32
C GLY A 14 5.68 2.41 7.64
N PHE A 15 5.78 3.72 7.88
CA PHE A 15 5.33 4.33 9.14
C PHE A 15 3.82 4.18 9.39
N ILE A 16 2.98 4.57 8.44
CA ILE A 16 1.52 4.46 8.58
C ILE A 16 1.08 3.00 8.41
N GLY A 17 1.68 2.31 7.43
CA GLY A 17 1.34 0.92 7.10
C GLY A 17 1.52 -0.05 8.27
N SER A 18 2.59 0.06 9.06
CA SER A 18 2.84 -0.85 10.18
C SER A 18 1.78 -0.74 11.27
N HIS A 19 1.35 0.49 11.58
CA HIS A 19 0.29 0.72 12.57
C HIS A 19 -1.07 0.23 12.05
N MET A 20 -1.31 0.32 10.74
CA MET A 20 -2.50 -0.28 10.13
C MET A 20 -2.47 -1.81 10.26
N VAL A 21 -1.32 -2.44 10.02
CA VAL A 21 -1.12 -3.89 10.21
C VAL A 21 -1.42 -4.29 11.65
N ASP A 22 -0.83 -3.59 12.63
CA ASP A 22 -1.08 -3.87 14.05
C ASP A 22 -2.57 -3.78 14.38
N ARG A 23 -3.23 -2.71 13.92
CA ARG A 23 -4.65 -2.51 14.19
C ARG A 23 -5.54 -3.57 13.54
N LEU A 24 -5.21 -4.02 12.33
CA LEU A 24 -5.96 -5.08 11.66
C LEU A 24 -5.80 -6.44 12.35
N LEU A 25 -4.60 -6.74 12.86
CA LEU A 25 -4.35 -7.95 13.66
C LEU A 25 -5.13 -7.92 14.99
N GLU A 26 -5.18 -6.79 15.68
CA GLU A 26 -6.01 -6.61 16.89
C GLU A 26 -7.51 -6.82 16.63
N LEU A 27 -7.95 -6.51 15.41
CA LEU A 27 -9.33 -6.73 14.95
C LEU A 27 -9.57 -8.16 14.43
N GLU A 28 -8.57 -9.04 14.55
CA GLU A 28 -8.59 -10.45 14.19
C GLU A 28 -8.64 -10.74 12.67
N TYR A 29 -8.21 -9.79 11.83
CA TYR A 29 -8.04 -10.06 10.40
C TYR A 29 -6.82 -10.96 10.16
N LYS A 30 -6.88 -11.81 9.13
CA LYS A 30 -5.66 -12.36 8.52
C LYS A 30 -4.99 -11.22 7.76
N VAL A 31 -3.79 -10.81 8.18
CA VAL A 31 -3.10 -9.69 7.52
C VAL A 31 -1.99 -10.19 6.60
N VAL A 32 -2.00 -9.68 5.38
CA VAL A 32 -0.95 -9.87 4.38
C VAL A 32 -0.28 -8.53 4.14
N VAL A 33 1.05 -8.51 4.11
CA VAL A 33 1.84 -7.31 3.82
C VAL A 33 2.60 -7.50 2.52
N MET A 34 2.53 -6.51 1.64
CA MET A 34 3.39 -6.37 0.47
C MET A 34 4.22 -5.10 0.60
N ASP A 35 5.54 -5.23 0.63
CA ASP A 35 6.46 -4.09 0.76
C ASP A 35 7.78 -4.44 0.07
N ASP A 36 8.45 -3.47 -0.54
CA ASP A 36 9.75 -3.65 -1.20
C ASP A 36 10.94 -3.27 -0.30
N LEU A 37 10.65 -2.74 0.89
CA LEU A 37 11.61 -2.23 1.88
C LEU A 37 12.49 -1.09 1.36
N SER A 38 12.08 -0.38 0.31
CA SER A 38 12.78 0.79 -0.23
C SER A 38 12.87 1.92 0.82
N SER A 39 11.78 2.12 1.58
CA SER A 39 11.70 3.06 2.71
C SER A 39 11.16 2.42 4.00
N GLY A 40 10.47 1.28 3.87
CA GLY A 40 10.00 0.47 4.98
C GLY A 40 11.16 -0.18 5.76
N LYS A 41 10.89 -0.59 7.01
CA LYS A 41 11.90 -1.25 7.85
C LYS A 41 11.38 -2.59 8.33
N ILE A 42 12.20 -3.63 8.23
CA ILE A 42 11.86 -4.98 8.72
C ILE A 42 11.40 -4.96 10.18
N LYS A 43 12.02 -4.13 11.02
CA LYS A 43 11.63 -3.97 12.43
C LYS A 43 10.20 -3.47 12.66
N ASN A 44 9.56 -2.88 11.64
CA ASN A 44 8.17 -2.42 11.71
C ASN A 44 7.19 -3.55 11.34
N LEU A 45 7.65 -4.67 10.81
CA LEU A 45 6.79 -5.80 10.47
C LEU A 45 6.36 -6.54 11.73
N ASN A 46 5.05 -6.72 11.87
CA ASN A 46 4.47 -7.56 12.91
C ASN A 46 4.57 -9.03 12.50
N SER A 47 5.07 -9.89 13.39
CA SER A 47 5.23 -11.33 13.13
C SER A 47 3.90 -12.09 12.98
N GLY A 48 2.77 -11.47 13.35
CA GLY A 48 1.42 -12.02 13.11
C GLY A 48 0.94 -11.87 11.67
N ALA A 49 1.61 -11.05 10.85
CA ALA A 49 1.25 -10.87 9.43
C ALA A 49 2.09 -11.75 8.50
N VAL A 50 1.49 -12.14 7.38
CA VAL A 50 2.21 -12.82 6.29
C VAL A 50 2.91 -11.75 5.44
N PHE A 51 4.24 -11.80 5.36
CA PHE A 51 5.02 -10.82 4.60
C PHE A 51 5.46 -11.35 3.24
N HIS A 52 5.21 -10.56 2.19
CA HIS A 52 5.75 -10.75 0.84
C HIS A 52 6.64 -9.56 0.48
N HIS A 53 7.94 -9.83 0.31
CA HIS A 53 8.89 -8.83 -0.20
C HIS A 53 8.67 -8.64 -1.70
N THR A 54 8.03 -7.54 -2.09
CA THR A 54 7.64 -7.29 -3.48
C THR A 54 7.41 -5.82 -3.74
N ASP A 55 7.76 -5.40 -4.96
CA ASP A 55 7.46 -4.07 -5.49
C ASP A 55 6.15 -4.12 -6.28
N ILE A 56 5.23 -3.21 -5.95
CA ILE A 56 3.92 -3.07 -6.61
C ILE A 56 4.03 -2.71 -8.11
N SER A 57 5.18 -2.20 -8.54
CA SER A 57 5.46 -1.90 -9.94
C SER A 57 5.83 -3.17 -10.74
N GLN A 58 6.09 -4.30 -10.08
CA GLN A 58 6.45 -5.55 -10.74
C GLN A 58 5.22 -6.41 -11.03
N PRO A 59 5.10 -7.07 -12.20
CA PRO A 59 3.96 -7.93 -12.52
C PRO A 59 3.68 -9.05 -11.51
N ALA A 60 4.74 -9.56 -10.86
CA ALA A 60 4.65 -10.65 -9.87
C ALA A 60 3.76 -10.31 -8.66
N MET A 61 3.54 -9.03 -8.37
CA MET A 61 2.63 -8.57 -7.31
C MET A 61 1.20 -9.11 -7.48
N GLY A 62 0.76 -9.31 -8.74
CA GLY A 62 -0.59 -9.78 -9.05
C GLY A 62 -0.81 -11.24 -8.67
N GLU A 63 0.25 -12.07 -8.75
CA GLU A 63 0.21 -13.47 -8.34
C GLU A 63 0.03 -13.60 -6.82
N ILE A 64 0.59 -12.66 -6.05
CA ILE A 64 0.40 -12.61 -4.59
C ILE A 64 -1.07 -12.28 -4.28
N ILE A 65 -1.64 -11.26 -4.91
CA ILE A 65 -3.06 -10.90 -4.72
C ILE A 65 -3.97 -12.07 -5.13
N GLN A 66 -3.64 -12.76 -6.23
CA GLN A 66 -4.35 -13.95 -6.67
C GLN A 66 -4.25 -15.13 -5.69
N ARG A 67 -3.09 -15.35 -5.08
CA ARG A 67 -2.91 -16.43 -4.11
C ARG A 67 -3.59 -16.14 -2.78
N GLU A 68 -3.48 -14.92 -2.29
CA GLU A 68 -3.94 -14.55 -0.95
C GLU A 68 -5.44 -14.22 -0.90
N GLN A 69 -6.06 -13.88 -2.03
CA GLN A 69 -7.50 -13.58 -2.16
C GLN A 69 -8.01 -12.62 -1.07
N PRO A 70 -7.45 -11.40 -0.94
CA PRO A 70 -7.84 -10.49 0.13
C PRO A 70 -9.26 -9.96 -0.07
N ASP A 71 -10.02 -9.81 1.03
CA ASP A 71 -11.33 -9.14 1.00
C ASP A 71 -11.18 -7.62 0.92
N LEU A 72 -10.13 -7.09 1.56
CA LEU A 72 -9.85 -5.66 1.69
C LEU A 72 -8.40 -5.37 1.28
N VAL A 73 -8.18 -4.24 0.61
CA VAL A 73 -6.84 -3.74 0.31
C VAL A 73 -6.65 -2.34 0.88
N PHE A 74 -5.64 -2.18 1.73
CA PHE A 74 -5.15 -0.89 2.20
C PHE A 74 -3.90 -0.52 1.39
N HIS A 75 -4.10 0.30 0.37
CA HIS A 75 -3.03 0.71 -0.54
C HIS A 75 -2.27 1.91 0.02
N MET A 76 -1.16 1.63 0.72
CA MET A 76 -0.28 2.62 1.35
C MET A 76 1.16 2.62 0.79
N ALA A 77 1.46 1.79 -0.22
CA ALA A 77 2.75 1.81 -0.90
C ALA A 77 2.77 2.99 -1.88
N ALA A 78 3.74 3.88 -1.74
CA ALA A 78 3.92 5.04 -2.58
C ALA A 78 5.37 5.57 -2.50
N GLN A 79 5.81 6.22 -3.57
CA GLN A 79 6.96 7.12 -3.55
C GLN A 79 6.48 8.47 -2.98
N THR A 80 6.87 8.78 -1.74
CA THR A 80 6.32 9.94 -0.99
C THR A 80 7.19 11.20 -1.00
N SER A 81 8.42 11.12 -1.54
CA SER A 81 9.38 12.22 -1.55
C SER A 81 9.17 13.12 -2.77
N VAL A 82 8.76 14.36 -2.52
CA VAL A 82 8.63 15.41 -3.54
C VAL A 82 9.98 15.67 -4.24
N THR A 83 11.07 15.71 -3.47
CA THR A 83 12.42 15.90 -4.04
C THR A 83 12.82 14.75 -4.96
N GLN A 84 12.39 13.52 -4.65
CA GLN A 84 12.69 12.37 -5.50
C GLN A 84 11.82 12.38 -6.77
N SER A 85 10.55 12.79 -6.67
CA SER A 85 9.65 12.81 -7.83
C SER A 85 10.09 13.80 -8.90
N THR A 86 10.68 14.94 -8.51
CA THR A 86 11.24 15.89 -9.47
C THR A 86 12.54 15.40 -10.10
N LYS A 87 13.32 14.60 -9.39
CA LYS A 87 14.60 14.05 -9.89
C LYS A 87 14.40 12.85 -10.81
N ASP A 88 13.44 11.99 -10.49
CA ASP A 88 13.08 10.81 -11.27
C ASP A 88 11.54 10.69 -11.41
N PRO A 89 10.95 11.45 -12.34
CA PRO A 89 9.50 11.44 -12.56
C PRO A 89 9.01 10.12 -13.16
N ILE A 90 9.87 9.37 -13.87
CA ILE A 90 9.50 8.06 -14.43
C ILE A 90 9.40 7.02 -13.31
N GLY A 91 10.38 6.99 -12.40
CA GLY A 91 10.32 6.15 -11.21
C GLY A 91 9.10 6.48 -10.34
N ASP A 92 8.81 7.77 -10.14
CA ASP A 92 7.63 8.22 -9.40
C ASP A 92 6.32 7.73 -10.03
N ALA A 93 6.14 7.94 -11.34
CA ALA A 93 4.96 7.48 -12.06
C ALA A 93 4.85 5.95 -12.09
N ASN A 94 5.97 5.24 -12.20
CA ASN A 94 5.98 3.77 -12.15
C ASN A 94 5.47 3.22 -10.82
N ALA A 95 5.88 3.83 -9.69
CA ALA A 95 5.42 3.42 -8.36
C ALA A 95 3.98 3.89 -8.09
N ASN A 96 3.73 5.20 -8.23
CA ASN A 96 2.50 5.83 -7.77
C ASN A 96 1.32 5.74 -8.75
N VAL A 97 1.57 5.65 -10.06
CA VAL A 97 0.50 5.58 -11.07
C VAL A 97 0.35 4.16 -11.56
N LEU A 98 1.41 3.60 -12.15
CA LEU A 98 1.35 2.28 -12.76
C LEU A 98 1.29 1.16 -11.69
N GLY A 99 2.01 1.31 -10.58
CA GLY A 99 1.92 0.40 -9.43
C GLY A 99 0.50 0.36 -8.85
N THR A 100 -0.11 1.52 -8.63
CA THR A 100 -1.52 1.61 -8.21
C THR A 100 -2.46 0.95 -9.22
N LEU A 101 -2.29 1.21 -10.53
CA LEU A 101 -3.12 0.57 -11.56
C LEU A 101 -3.01 -0.96 -11.53
N ARG A 102 -1.81 -1.50 -11.28
CA ARG A 102 -1.61 -2.95 -11.11
C ARG A 102 -2.34 -3.49 -9.90
N VAL A 103 -2.29 -2.79 -8.75
CA VAL A 103 -3.06 -3.18 -7.55
C VAL A 103 -4.54 -3.23 -7.89
N LEU A 104 -5.08 -2.17 -8.49
CA LEU A 104 -6.49 -2.08 -8.86
C LEU A 104 -6.92 -3.20 -9.82
N GLU A 105 -6.15 -3.47 -10.86
CA GLU A 105 -6.48 -4.52 -11.83
C GLU A 105 -6.37 -5.93 -11.23
N ALA A 106 -5.35 -6.21 -10.42
CA ALA A 106 -5.23 -7.47 -9.70
C ALA A 106 -6.38 -7.67 -8.71
N SER A 107 -6.74 -6.63 -7.96
CA SER A 107 -7.89 -6.63 -7.05
C SER A 107 -9.22 -6.86 -7.77
N ARG A 108 -9.42 -6.24 -8.94
CA ARG A 108 -10.61 -6.43 -9.78
C ARG A 108 -10.75 -7.88 -10.25
N ARG A 109 -9.64 -8.55 -10.60
CA ARG A 109 -9.65 -9.95 -11.08
C ARG A 109 -10.04 -10.96 -10.02
N VAL A 110 -9.72 -10.70 -8.75
CA VAL A 110 -10.04 -11.59 -7.63
C VAL A 110 -11.31 -11.21 -6.88
N GLY A 111 -11.90 -10.05 -7.20
CA GLY A 111 -13.16 -9.60 -6.59
C GLY A 111 -13.00 -9.01 -5.19
N VAL A 112 -11.91 -8.27 -4.94
CA VAL A 112 -11.72 -7.51 -3.68
C VAL A 112 -12.94 -6.61 -3.44
N GLU A 113 -13.52 -6.66 -2.24
CA GLU A 113 -14.73 -5.92 -1.89
C GLU A 113 -14.47 -4.41 -1.83
N LYS A 114 -13.32 -4.02 -1.25
CA LYS A 114 -12.99 -2.62 -1.03
C LYS A 114 -11.49 -2.35 -1.05
N ILE A 115 -11.15 -1.21 -1.64
CA ILE A 115 -9.78 -0.68 -1.66
C ILE A 115 -9.81 0.68 -0.96
N ILE A 116 -8.92 0.85 0.02
CA ILE A 116 -8.69 2.08 0.75
C ILE A 116 -7.35 2.61 0.26
N TYR A 117 -7.36 3.80 -0.37
CA TYR A 117 -6.16 4.42 -0.93
C TYR A 117 -5.72 5.62 -0.08
N SER A 118 -4.45 5.63 0.32
CA SER A 118 -3.86 6.76 1.07
C SER A 118 -3.32 7.81 0.09
N CYS A 119 -4.06 8.90 -0.10
CA CYS A 119 -3.66 10.02 -0.93
C CYS A 119 -3.02 11.15 -0.11
N THR A 120 -2.19 11.98 -0.75
CA THR A 120 -1.60 13.19 -0.14
C THR A 120 -2.63 14.32 -0.10
N GLY A 121 -2.87 14.89 1.08
CA GLY A 121 -3.66 16.11 1.19
C GLY A 121 -2.88 17.35 0.78
N GLY A 122 -1.60 17.43 1.17
CA GLY A 122 -0.79 18.66 1.02
C GLY A 122 -0.30 18.94 -0.39
N ALA A 123 -0.05 17.90 -1.20
CA ALA A 123 0.46 18.08 -2.56
C ALA A 123 -0.63 18.00 -3.64
N LEU A 124 -1.85 17.55 -3.29
CA LEU A 124 -2.94 17.39 -4.26
C LEU A 124 -3.49 18.73 -4.75
N TYR A 125 -3.54 19.73 -3.86
CA TYR A 125 -4.18 21.01 -4.15
C TYR A 125 -3.22 22.07 -4.74
N GLY A 126 -1.92 21.77 -4.79
CA GLY A 126 -0.90 22.73 -5.21
C GLY A 126 -0.66 23.85 -4.18
N ASP A 127 0.06 24.88 -4.61
CA ASP A 127 0.38 26.03 -3.77
C ASP A 127 -0.84 26.97 -3.62
N PRO A 128 -1.26 27.31 -2.40
CA PRO A 128 -2.39 28.22 -2.19
C PRO A 128 -2.00 29.66 -2.56
N GLU A 129 -2.95 30.42 -3.11
CA GLU A 129 -2.74 31.84 -3.42
C GLU A 129 -2.57 32.72 -2.17
N THR A 130 -3.14 32.32 -1.03
CA THR A 130 -3.07 33.04 0.25
C THR A 130 -2.95 32.09 1.45
N ILE A 131 -2.22 32.51 2.49
CA ILE A 131 -2.03 31.79 3.76
C ILE A 131 -2.33 32.71 4.97
N PRO A 132 -3.03 32.23 6.04
CA PRO A 132 -3.57 30.88 6.20
C PRO A 132 -4.74 30.61 5.25
N CYS A 133 -4.78 29.38 4.72
CA CYS A 133 -5.83 28.85 3.86
C CYS A 133 -6.93 28.16 4.68
#